data_AF-A0A419SD81-F1
#
_entry.id   AF-A0A419SD81-F1
#
_cell.length_a   1.000
_cell.length_b   1.000
_cell.length_c   1.000
_cell.angle_alpha   90.00
_cell.angle_beta   90.00
_cell.angle_gamma   90.00
#
_symmetry.space_group_name_H-M   'P 1'
#
loop_
_entity.id
_entity.type
_entity.pdbx_description
1 polymer ?
#
loop_
_entity_poly.entity_id
_entity_poly.type
_entity_poly.pdbx_seq_one_letter_code
_entity_poly.pdbx_strand_id
1 'polypeptide(L)'
;MLVFVFVGIVMTIIMQSSSAAIVITLSALTAQALSFEQAAALVIGQNVGTTVKAFIASIGGAVPAKRTAMAHILFNLFCGMIAFLCLPLMRLLIFWLLNLFQSQDLAIVLTVFNTLIYVVGVLVILPLLPRFTQLLERLVPGRSDTLTQFLDPSVATILQVALEAVRRTLIEVTKVIAAVGAELFMTKQMSTKMMGKLEEASHALAEVRTFLSQTNNKSLAATNQDYERQVSLIHVIDHLARLLRALEESSSASFCKLNKEINNLVARTENVFKEFDRLSNEGFIELVEQAEKNAHEMAEMRRKNRKVIIETTVLSQTDIDDAIQIVHTIHWIDRIAYHLWRTMRHLKQSQEGIMEEEEITSVI
;
A
#
# COMPACT_ATOMS: atom_id res chain seq x y z
N MET A 1 -40.24 -14.46 -14.10
CA MET A 1 -38.78 -14.66 -14.32
C MET A 1 -37.94 -13.73 -13.45
N LEU A 2 -38.04 -12.40 -13.55
CA LEU A 2 -37.27 -11.47 -12.70
C LEU A 2 -37.43 -11.71 -11.19
N VAL A 3 -38.63 -12.08 -10.73
CA VAL A 3 -38.88 -12.44 -9.32
C VAL A 3 -37.99 -13.60 -8.86
N PHE A 4 -37.81 -14.64 -9.69
CA PHE A 4 -36.95 -15.79 -9.37
C PHE A 4 -35.47 -15.43 -9.34
N VAL A 5 -35.02 -14.50 -10.19
CA VAL A 5 -33.67 -13.91 -10.13
C VAL A 5 -33.47 -13.20 -8.79
N PHE A 6 -34.44 -12.37 -8.38
CA PHE A 6 -34.34 -11.66 -7.09
C PHE A 6 -34.35 -12.62 -5.89
N VAL A 7 -35.22 -13.63 -5.90
CA VAL A 7 -35.24 -14.67 -4.87
C VAL A 7 -33.90 -15.41 -4.81
N GLY A 8 -33.29 -15.70 -5.96
CA GLY A 8 -31.98 -16.35 -6.02
C GLY A 8 -30.87 -15.50 -5.39
N ILE A 9 -30.88 -14.18 -5.63
CA ILE A 9 -29.95 -13.23 -4.99
C ILE A 9 -30.10 -13.29 -3.47
N VAL A 10 -31.33 -13.14 -2.96
CA VAL A 10 -31.62 -13.16 -1.52
C VAL A 10 -31.21 -14.49 -0.88
N MET A 11 -31.51 -15.60 -1.56
CA MET A 11 -31.16 -16.94 -1.09
C MET A 11 -29.65 -17.10 -0.91
N THR A 12 -28.85 -16.68 -1.89
CA THR A 12 -27.38 -16.75 -1.78
C THR A 12 -26.81 -15.83 -0.72
N ILE A 13 -27.40 -14.63 -0.53
CA ILE A 13 -26.99 -13.71 0.54
C ILE A 13 -27.23 -14.34 1.91
N ILE A 14 -28.40 -14.95 2.13
CA ILE A 14 -28.73 -15.58 3.42
C ILE A 14 -27.87 -16.81 3.65
N MET A 15 -27.73 -17.67 2.64
CA MET A 15 -27.03 -18.94 2.79
C MET A 15 -25.51 -18.79 2.85
N GLN A 16 -24.95 -17.68 2.34
CA GLN A 16 -23.50 -17.43 2.26
C GLN A 16 -22.70 -18.53 1.55
N SER A 17 -23.36 -19.49 0.91
CA SER A 17 -22.77 -20.64 0.21
C SER A 17 -23.47 -20.82 -1.14
N SER A 18 -22.71 -20.71 -2.23
CA SER A 18 -23.24 -20.84 -3.60
C SER A 18 -23.62 -22.29 -3.91
N SER A 19 -22.83 -23.27 -3.46
CA SER A 19 -23.11 -24.69 -3.66
C SER A 19 -24.40 -25.12 -2.98
N ALA A 20 -24.62 -24.68 -1.74
CA ALA A 20 -25.84 -25.01 -1.00
C ALA A 20 -27.10 -24.40 -1.66
N ALA A 21 -27.02 -23.17 -2.16
CA ALA A 21 -28.14 -22.52 -2.86
C ALA A 21 -28.53 -23.26 -4.16
N ILE A 22 -27.52 -23.69 -4.94
CA ILE A 22 -27.71 -24.47 -6.17
C ILE A 22 -28.33 -25.84 -5.85
N VAL A 23 -27.86 -26.54 -4.80
CA VAL A 23 -28.42 -27.85 -4.40
C VAL A 23 -29.91 -27.75 -4.08
N ILE A 24 -30.34 -26.74 -3.32
CA ILE A 24 -31.78 -26.57 -3.01
C ILE A 24 -32.59 -26.31 -4.28
N THR A 25 -32.03 -25.54 -5.22
CA THR A 25 -32.70 -25.28 -6.51
C THR A 25 -32.80 -26.54 -7.35
N LEU A 26 -31.75 -27.37 -7.32
CA LEU A 26 -31.72 -28.68 -7.97
C LEU A 26 -32.77 -29.62 -7.36
N SER A 27 -32.85 -29.70 -6.04
CA SER A 27 -33.86 -30.51 -5.33
C SER A 27 -35.28 -30.04 -5.62
N ALA A 28 -35.52 -28.73 -5.70
CA ALA A 28 -36.83 -28.19 -6.04
C ALA A 28 -37.20 -28.46 -7.51
N LEU A 29 -36.23 -28.47 -8.43
CA LEU A 29 -36.42 -28.85 -9.82
C LEU A 29 -36.72 -30.36 -9.97
N THR A 30 -35.96 -31.23 -9.29
CA THR A 30 -36.17 -32.68 -9.36
C THR A 30 -37.47 -33.11 -8.67
N ALA A 31 -37.90 -32.39 -7.63
CA ALA A 31 -39.20 -32.53 -7.00
C ALA A 31 -40.37 -31.93 -7.82
N GLN A 32 -40.09 -31.38 -9.02
CA GLN A 32 -41.06 -30.73 -9.91
C GLN A 32 -41.78 -29.52 -9.29
N ALA A 33 -41.24 -28.95 -8.20
CA ALA A 33 -41.76 -27.74 -7.57
C ALA A 33 -41.41 -26.47 -8.37
N LEU A 34 -40.39 -26.55 -9.22
CA LEU A 34 -39.97 -25.50 -10.13
C LEU A 34 -39.94 -26.01 -11.57
N SER A 35 -40.36 -25.16 -12.51
CA SER A 35 -40.03 -25.37 -13.91
C SER A 35 -38.53 -25.15 -14.14
N PHE A 36 -37.98 -25.71 -15.21
CA PHE A 36 -36.58 -25.49 -15.56
C PHE A 36 -36.27 -23.99 -15.69
N GLU A 37 -37.12 -23.20 -16.34
CA GLU A 37 -36.90 -21.76 -16.51
C GLU A 37 -36.90 -20.99 -15.19
N GLN A 38 -37.72 -21.43 -14.23
CA GLN A 38 -37.73 -20.86 -12.88
C GLN A 38 -36.44 -21.21 -12.13
N ALA A 39 -35.98 -22.46 -12.23
CA ALA A 39 -34.72 -22.91 -11.65
C ALA A 39 -33.51 -22.20 -12.30
N ALA A 40 -33.50 -22.03 -13.62
CA ALA A 40 -32.46 -21.31 -14.34
C ALA A 40 -32.42 -19.83 -13.95
N ALA A 41 -33.57 -19.18 -13.82
CA ALA A 41 -33.66 -17.80 -13.32
C ALA A 41 -33.16 -17.68 -11.86
N LEU A 42 -33.47 -18.65 -11.00
CA LEU A 42 -32.91 -18.75 -9.64
C LEU A 42 -31.39 -18.85 -9.66
N VAL A 43 -30.82 -19.76 -10.47
CA VAL A 43 -29.37 -19.96 -10.60
C VAL A 43 -28.67 -18.69 -11.09
N ILE A 44 -29.24 -17.97 -12.06
CA ILE A 44 -28.72 -16.66 -12.49
C ILE A 44 -28.68 -15.69 -11.30
N GLY A 45 -29.77 -15.62 -10.54
CA GLY A 45 -29.85 -14.80 -9.33
C GLY A 45 -28.83 -15.18 -8.27
N GLN A 46 -28.63 -16.48 -8.04
CA GLN A 46 -27.66 -17.00 -7.08
C GLN A 46 -26.23 -16.64 -7.46
N ASN A 47 -25.88 -16.74 -8.74
CA ASN A 47 -24.57 -16.33 -9.26
C ASN A 47 -24.33 -14.83 -9.03
N VAL A 48 -25.33 -13.98 -9.30
CA VAL A 48 -25.24 -12.54 -8.97
C VAL A 48 -25.13 -12.30 -7.46
N GLY A 49 -25.85 -13.06 -6.64
CA GLY A 49 -25.82 -12.95 -5.17
C GLY A 49 -24.44 -13.24 -4.55
N THR A 50 -23.59 -14.04 -5.20
CA THR A 50 -22.22 -14.31 -4.71
C THR A 50 -21.36 -13.06 -4.58
N THR A 51 -21.67 -12.02 -5.36
CA THR A 51 -20.94 -10.75 -5.37
C THR A 51 -21.03 -9.98 -4.05
N VAL A 52 -22.07 -10.20 -3.26
CA VAL A 52 -22.25 -9.53 -1.96
C VAL A 52 -21.13 -9.91 -0.98
N LYS A 53 -20.63 -11.16 -1.03
CA LYS A 53 -19.48 -11.57 -0.22
C LYS A 53 -18.21 -10.78 -0.58
N ALA A 54 -17.93 -10.64 -1.87
CA ALA A 54 -16.79 -9.86 -2.35
C ALA A 54 -16.93 -8.37 -1.98
N PHE A 55 -18.14 -7.82 -2.08
CA PHE A 55 -18.43 -6.45 -1.66
C PHE A 55 -18.13 -6.24 -0.17
N ILE A 56 -18.68 -7.09 0.71
CA ILE A 56 -18.46 -7.00 2.16
C ILE A 56 -16.97 -7.16 2.49
N ALA A 57 -16.28 -8.13 1.88
CA ALA A 57 -14.85 -8.35 2.08
C ALA A 57 -13.97 -7.16 1.67
N SER A 58 -14.46 -6.28 0.79
CA SER A 58 -13.73 -5.09 0.36
C SER A 58 -13.93 -3.86 1.24
N ILE A 59 -14.91 -3.89 2.15
CA ILE A 59 -15.18 -2.77 3.06
C ILE A 59 -13.98 -2.59 4.00
N GLY A 60 -13.39 -1.38 3.99
CA GLY A 60 -12.18 -1.09 4.76
C GLY A 60 -10.88 -1.59 4.13
N GLY A 61 -10.92 -2.25 2.97
CA GLY A 61 -9.74 -2.73 2.25
C GLY A 61 -9.03 -1.66 1.41
N ALA A 62 -7.76 -1.94 1.06
CA ALA A 62 -6.95 -1.13 0.15
C ALA A 62 -7.53 -1.11 -1.28
N VAL A 63 -7.05 -0.18 -2.11
CA VAL A 63 -7.50 -0.03 -3.52
C VAL A 63 -7.45 -1.35 -4.31
N PRO A 64 -6.40 -2.20 -4.22
CA PRO A 64 -6.38 -3.48 -4.93
C PRO A 64 -7.54 -4.40 -4.51
N ALA A 65 -7.84 -4.48 -3.21
CA ALA A 65 -8.96 -5.29 -2.70
C ALA A 65 -10.31 -4.79 -3.22
N LYS A 66 -10.51 -3.46 -3.26
CA LYS A 66 -11.71 -2.84 -3.82
C LYS A 66 -11.83 -3.08 -5.34
N ARG A 67 -10.71 -3.03 -6.08
CA ARG A 67 -10.68 -3.34 -7.52
C ARG A 67 -11.02 -4.80 -7.80
N THR A 68 -10.47 -5.74 -7.04
CA THR A 68 -10.81 -7.17 -7.16
C THR A 68 -12.28 -7.44 -6.87
N ALA A 69 -12.82 -6.83 -5.81
CA ALA A 69 -14.25 -6.97 -5.50
C ALA A 69 -15.14 -6.34 -6.59
N MET A 70 -14.79 -5.16 -7.09
CA MET A 70 -15.51 -4.51 -8.19
C MET A 70 -15.45 -5.33 -9.48
N ALA A 71 -14.29 -5.92 -9.80
CA ALA A 71 -14.13 -6.84 -10.92
C ALA A 71 -15.08 -8.04 -10.78
N HIS A 72 -15.14 -8.62 -9.59
CA HIS A 72 -16.04 -9.74 -9.32
C HIS A 72 -17.52 -9.36 -9.43
N ILE A 73 -17.91 -8.18 -8.93
CA ILE A 73 -19.29 -7.67 -9.03
C ILE A 73 -19.68 -7.46 -10.49
N LEU A 74 -18.86 -6.72 -11.25
CA LEU A 74 -19.16 -6.39 -12.65
C LEU A 74 -19.15 -7.64 -13.53
N PHE A 75 -18.19 -8.54 -13.33
CA PHE A 75 -18.11 -9.80 -14.06
C PHE A 75 -19.40 -10.63 -13.88
N ASN A 76 -19.84 -10.85 -12.64
CA ASN A 76 -21.02 -11.66 -12.37
C ASN A 76 -22.32 -10.96 -12.80
N LEU A 77 -22.42 -9.64 -12.67
CA LEU A 77 -23.59 -8.89 -13.14
C LEU A 77 -23.69 -8.97 -14.68
N PHE A 78 -22.57 -8.84 -15.38
CA PHE A 78 -22.50 -8.97 -16.83
C PHE A 78 -22.85 -10.38 -17.29
N CYS A 79 -22.26 -11.41 -16.67
CA CYS A 79 -22.58 -12.81 -16.96
C CYS A 79 -24.05 -13.11 -16.69
N GLY A 80 -24.60 -12.64 -15.56
CA GLY A 80 -26.00 -12.80 -15.21
C GLY A 80 -26.94 -12.10 -16.21
N MET A 81 -26.58 -10.90 -16.67
CA MET A 81 -27.34 -10.16 -17.70
C MET A 81 -27.34 -10.91 -19.04
N ILE A 82 -26.18 -11.38 -19.51
CA ILE A 82 -26.09 -12.19 -20.73
C ILE A 82 -26.89 -13.48 -20.58
N ALA A 83 -26.71 -14.20 -19.47
CA ALA A 83 -27.43 -15.44 -19.21
C ALA A 83 -28.94 -15.22 -19.23
N PHE A 84 -29.42 -14.14 -18.59
CA PHE A 84 -30.85 -13.78 -18.58
C PHE A 84 -31.38 -13.45 -19.98
N LEU A 85 -30.62 -12.68 -20.77
CA LEU A 85 -31.03 -12.31 -22.14
C LEU A 85 -30.98 -13.52 -23.09
N CYS A 86 -30.04 -14.44 -22.86
CA CYS A 86 -29.88 -15.66 -23.64
C CYS A 86 -30.79 -16.81 -23.19
N LEU A 87 -31.52 -16.69 -22.08
CA LEU A 87 -32.49 -17.71 -21.61
C LEU A 87 -33.39 -18.32 -22.71
N PRO A 88 -34.02 -17.53 -23.61
CA PRO A 88 -34.82 -18.10 -24.71
C PRO A 88 -33.98 -18.91 -25.71
N LEU A 89 -32.73 -18.51 -25.98
CA LEU A 89 -31.81 -19.26 -26.82
C LEU A 89 -31.31 -20.53 -26.10
N MET A 90 -31.18 -20.48 -24.79
CA MET A 90 -30.79 -21.64 -23.98
C MET A 90 -31.86 -22.73 -23.97
N ARG A 91 -33.16 -22.40 -24.16
CA ARG A 91 -34.21 -23.40 -24.43
C ARG A 91 -33.84 -24.33 -25.59
N LEU A 92 -33.32 -23.77 -26.68
CA LEU A 92 -32.91 -24.53 -27.85
C LEU A 92 -31.71 -25.43 -27.51
N LEU A 93 -30.75 -24.90 -26.77
CA LEU A 93 -29.58 -25.64 -26.30
C LEU A 93 -29.97 -26.80 -25.37
N ILE A 94 -30.99 -26.63 -24.54
CA ILE A 94 -31.50 -27.66 -23.62
C ILE A 94 -32.08 -28.85 -24.40
N PHE A 95 -32.92 -28.60 -25.40
CA PHE A 95 -33.43 -29.66 -26.27
C PHE A 95 -32.28 -30.40 -26.97
N TRP A 96 -31.26 -29.68 -27.40
CA TRP A 96 -30.08 -30.27 -28.01
C TRP A 96 -29.26 -31.11 -27.02
N LEU A 97 -29.05 -30.64 -25.79
CA LEU A 97 -28.30 -31.34 -24.73
C LEU A 97 -29.01 -32.60 -24.23
N LEU A 98 -30.33 -32.55 -24.01
CA LEU A 98 -31.13 -33.71 -23.61
C LEU A 98 -31.01 -34.85 -24.64
N ASN A 99 -30.99 -34.50 -25.93
CA ASN A 99 -30.79 -35.45 -27.02
C ASN A 99 -29.34 -35.98 -27.07
N LEU A 100 -28.34 -35.13 -26.81
CA LEU A 100 -26.93 -35.50 -26.82
C LEU A 100 -26.58 -36.51 -25.70
N PHE A 101 -27.06 -36.25 -24.48
CA PHE A 101 -26.74 -37.06 -23.31
C PHE A 101 -27.64 -38.29 -23.13
N GLN A 102 -28.65 -38.48 -24.00
CA GLN A 102 -29.69 -39.52 -23.87
C GLN A 102 -30.29 -39.61 -22.46
N SER A 103 -30.29 -38.49 -21.75
CA SER A 103 -30.74 -38.38 -20.37
C SER A 103 -31.88 -37.39 -20.29
N GLN A 104 -32.93 -37.74 -19.57
CA GLN A 104 -34.07 -36.85 -19.30
C GLN A 104 -33.90 -36.07 -17.99
N ASP A 105 -32.72 -36.16 -17.35
CA ASP A 105 -32.49 -35.53 -16.06
C ASP A 105 -32.25 -34.02 -16.19
N LEU A 106 -33.29 -33.25 -15.87
CA LEU A 106 -33.27 -31.79 -15.84
C LEU A 106 -32.21 -31.24 -14.86
N ALA A 107 -31.78 -32.03 -13.86
CA ALA A 107 -30.73 -31.63 -12.93
C ALA A 107 -29.35 -31.52 -13.60
N ILE A 108 -29.03 -32.47 -14.48
CA ILE A 108 -27.78 -32.46 -15.26
C ILE A 108 -27.78 -31.22 -16.16
N VAL A 109 -28.89 -30.97 -16.84
CA VAL A 109 -29.03 -29.82 -17.74
C VAL A 109 -28.87 -28.50 -16.99
N LEU A 110 -29.48 -28.35 -15.82
CA LEU A 110 -29.34 -27.13 -14.99
C LEU A 110 -27.90 -26.94 -14.52
N THR A 111 -27.20 -28.03 -14.20
CA THR A 111 -25.79 -27.99 -13.78
C THR A 111 -24.88 -27.55 -14.93
N VAL A 112 -25.09 -28.09 -16.14
CA VAL A 112 -24.38 -27.67 -17.35
C VAL A 112 -24.67 -26.21 -17.66
N PHE A 113 -25.92 -25.78 -17.55
CA PHE A 113 -26.33 -24.38 -17.71
C PHE A 113 -25.54 -23.45 -16.77
N ASN A 114 -25.44 -23.80 -15.48
CA ASN A 114 -24.69 -23.01 -14.50
C ASN A 114 -23.21 -22.83 -14.90
N THR A 115 -22.55 -23.90 -15.32
CA THR A 115 -21.15 -23.85 -15.76
C THR A 115 -20.99 -23.03 -17.04
N LEU A 116 -21.93 -23.18 -17.99
CA LEU A 116 -21.88 -22.48 -19.27
C LEU A 116 -21.93 -20.96 -19.12
N ILE A 117 -22.68 -20.45 -18.12
CA ILE A 117 -22.74 -19.00 -17.82
C ILE A 117 -21.33 -18.44 -17.60
N TYR A 118 -20.50 -19.13 -16.81
CA TYR A 118 -19.14 -18.69 -16.52
C TYR A 118 -18.22 -18.83 -17.72
N VAL A 119 -18.31 -19.94 -18.47
CA VAL A 119 -17.49 -20.16 -19.67
C VAL A 119 -17.75 -19.10 -20.73
N VAL A 120 -19.02 -18.84 -21.04
CA VAL A 120 -19.42 -17.78 -21.98
C VAL A 120 -19.01 -16.41 -21.45
N GLY A 121 -19.22 -16.15 -20.16
CA GLY A 121 -18.80 -14.93 -19.50
C GLY A 121 -17.31 -14.62 -19.68
N VAL A 122 -16.45 -15.60 -19.41
CA VAL A 122 -14.99 -15.49 -19.60
C VAL A 122 -14.66 -15.29 -21.07
N LEU A 123 -15.24 -16.07 -21.99
CA LEU A 123 -14.98 -15.93 -23.43
C LEU A 123 -15.35 -14.54 -23.97
N VAL A 124 -16.40 -13.92 -23.44
CA VAL A 124 -16.81 -12.56 -23.82
C VAL A 124 -15.90 -11.50 -23.18
N ILE A 125 -15.52 -11.66 -21.91
CA ILE A 125 -14.72 -10.65 -21.21
C ILE A 125 -13.25 -10.69 -21.62
N LEU A 126 -12.70 -11.85 -21.96
CA LEU A 126 -11.28 -12.02 -22.33
C LEU A 126 -10.83 -11.09 -23.48
N PRO A 127 -11.52 -10.98 -24.64
CA PRO A 127 -11.16 -10.02 -25.68
C PRO A 127 -11.41 -8.55 -25.27
N LEU A 128 -12.29 -8.30 -24.29
CA LEU A 128 -12.57 -6.97 -23.75
C LEU A 128 -11.71 -6.62 -22.52
N LEU A 129 -10.79 -7.50 -22.12
CA LEU A 129 -10.04 -7.37 -20.88
C LEU A 129 -9.33 -6.00 -20.74
N PRO A 130 -8.68 -5.44 -21.78
CA PRO A 130 -8.05 -4.12 -21.67
C PRO A 130 -9.04 -2.97 -21.40
N ARG A 131 -10.27 -3.08 -21.93
CA ARG A 131 -11.32 -2.08 -21.65
C ARG A 131 -11.95 -2.29 -20.28
N PHE A 132 -12.07 -3.55 -19.88
CA PHE A 132 -12.60 -3.92 -18.57
C PHE A 132 -11.70 -3.39 -17.44
N THR A 133 -10.38 -3.54 -17.57
CA THR A 133 -9.43 -2.99 -16.59
C THR A 133 -9.48 -1.46 -16.52
N GLN A 134 -9.55 -0.76 -17.65
CA GLN A 134 -9.71 0.69 -17.68
C GLN A 134 -11.02 1.17 -17.02
N LEU A 135 -12.12 0.44 -17.24
CA LEU A 135 -13.39 0.72 -16.59
C LEU A 135 -13.30 0.56 -15.07
N LEU A 136 -12.61 -0.50 -14.61
CA LEU A 136 -12.38 -0.74 -13.19
C LEU A 136 -11.54 0.36 -12.54
N GLU A 137 -10.49 0.81 -13.20
CA GLU A 137 -9.65 1.92 -12.72
C GLU A 137 -10.41 3.23 -12.66
N ARG A 138 -11.38 3.45 -13.55
CA ARG A 138 -12.24 4.64 -13.54
C ARG A 138 -13.33 4.58 -12.46
N LEU A 139 -13.89 3.41 -12.19
CA LEU A 139 -14.93 3.19 -11.18
C LEU A 139 -14.36 3.16 -9.76
N VAL A 140 -13.16 2.61 -9.60
CA VAL A 140 -12.39 2.59 -8.35
C VAL A 140 -11.05 3.27 -8.62
N PRO A 141 -11.04 4.62 -8.67
CA PRO A 141 -9.81 5.37 -8.83
C PRO A 141 -8.90 5.04 -7.67
N GLY A 142 -7.76 4.46 -8.03
CA GLY A 142 -6.65 4.29 -7.13
C GLY A 142 -5.73 5.45 -7.34
N ARG A 143 -5.45 6.23 -6.29
CA ARG A 143 -4.10 6.75 -6.18
C ARG A 143 -3.26 5.51 -5.84
N SER A 144 -2.73 4.84 -6.86
CA SER A 144 -1.55 4.02 -6.61
C SER A 144 -0.46 5.03 -6.32
N ASP A 145 -0.33 5.44 -5.06
CA ASP A 145 0.77 6.29 -4.66
C ASP A 145 2.04 5.54 -5.05
N THR A 146 2.81 6.14 -5.96
CA THR A 146 4.02 5.53 -6.55
C THR A 146 4.95 4.98 -5.46
N LEU A 147 4.89 5.59 -4.28
CA LEU A 147 5.64 5.22 -3.08
C LEU A 147 5.20 3.88 -2.48
N THR A 148 3.91 3.56 -2.44
CA THR A 148 3.38 2.36 -1.72
C THR A 148 3.04 1.19 -2.65
N GLN A 149 3.42 1.27 -3.92
CA GLN A 149 3.20 0.21 -4.92
C GLN A 149 3.74 -1.17 -4.51
N PHE A 150 4.70 -1.23 -3.59
CA PHE A 150 5.30 -2.49 -3.11
C PHE A 150 4.46 -3.17 -2.01
N LEU A 151 3.53 -2.46 -1.37
CA LEU A 151 2.74 -2.94 -0.22
C LEU A 151 1.50 -3.73 -0.66
N ASP A 152 1.68 -4.77 -1.48
CA ASP A 152 0.57 -5.62 -1.92
C ASP A 152 0.12 -6.55 -0.76
N PRO A 153 -1.18 -6.58 -0.39
CA PRO A 153 -1.70 -7.46 0.65
C PRO A 153 -1.43 -8.95 0.42
N SER A 154 -1.25 -9.40 -0.83
CA SER A 154 -0.88 -10.78 -1.16
C SER A 154 0.53 -11.15 -0.67
N VAL A 155 1.45 -10.17 -0.68
CA VAL A 155 2.83 -10.30 -0.22
C VAL A 155 2.93 -10.33 1.30
N ALA A 156 1.91 -9.82 2.02
CA ALA A 156 1.84 -9.85 3.48
C ALA A 156 1.76 -11.26 4.09
N THR A 157 1.64 -12.30 3.27
CA THR A 157 1.57 -13.70 3.70
C THR A 157 2.93 -14.26 4.12
N ILE A 158 4.02 -13.75 3.55
CA ILE A 158 5.39 -14.18 3.86
C ILE A 158 6.15 -13.01 4.51
N LEU A 159 6.59 -13.18 5.77
CA LEU A 159 7.20 -12.11 6.56
C LEU A 159 8.42 -11.49 5.85
N GLN A 160 9.36 -12.29 5.36
CA GLN A 160 10.56 -11.80 4.67
C GLN A 160 10.24 -10.91 3.47
N VAL A 161 9.28 -11.34 2.63
CA VAL A 161 8.88 -10.60 1.44
C VAL A 161 8.13 -9.32 1.82
N ALA A 162 7.30 -9.38 2.87
CA ALA A 162 6.63 -8.22 3.44
C ALA A 162 7.62 -7.18 4.00
N LEU A 163 8.66 -7.62 4.73
CA LEU A 163 9.70 -6.74 5.27
C LEU A 163 10.53 -6.10 4.15
N GLU A 164 10.83 -6.84 3.07
CA GLU A 164 11.51 -6.29 1.90
C GLU A 164 10.65 -5.26 1.15
N ALA A 165 9.35 -5.53 0.99
CA ALA A 165 8.40 -4.58 0.41
C ALA A 165 8.32 -3.27 1.22
N VAL A 166 8.29 -3.39 2.55
CA VAL A 166 8.35 -2.24 3.46
C VAL A 166 9.66 -1.48 3.31
N ARG A 167 10.80 -2.18 3.29
CA ARG A 167 12.12 -1.53 3.12
C ARG A 167 12.19 -0.73 1.81
N ARG A 168 11.76 -1.30 0.70
CA ARG A 168 11.72 -0.62 -0.61
C ARG A 168 10.84 0.62 -0.58
N THR A 169 9.66 0.51 0.03
CA THR A 169 8.74 1.64 0.23
C THR A 169 9.41 2.74 1.06
N LEU A 170 10.08 2.40 2.16
CA LEU A 170 10.77 3.36 3.01
C LEU A 170 11.96 4.04 2.31
N ILE A 171 12.66 3.35 1.42
CA ILE A 171 13.71 3.96 0.58
C ILE A 171 13.10 5.01 -0.34
N GLU A 172 12.01 4.70 -1.05
CA GLU A 172 11.34 5.68 -1.92
C GLU A 172 10.79 6.89 -1.15
N VAL A 173 10.19 6.66 0.02
CA VAL A 173 9.78 7.73 0.94
C VAL A 173 10.97 8.59 1.37
N THR A 174 12.11 7.96 1.69
CA THR A 174 13.32 8.68 2.10
C THR A 174 13.87 9.52 0.94
N LYS A 175 13.81 9.04 -0.31
CA LYS A 175 14.22 9.82 -1.50
C LYS A 175 13.37 11.07 -1.67
N VAL A 176 12.04 10.94 -1.54
CA VAL A 176 11.13 12.10 -1.63
C VAL A 176 11.43 13.13 -0.54
N ILE A 177 11.58 12.67 0.71
CA ILE A 177 11.92 13.54 1.84
C ILE A 177 13.31 14.17 1.64
N ALA A 178 14.28 13.42 1.11
CA ALA A 178 15.62 13.92 0.86
C ALA A 178 15.65 14.98 -0.23
N ALA A 179 14.90 14.78 -1.32
CA ALA A 179 14.75 15.79 -2.37
C ALA A 179 14.13 17.08 -1.84
N VAL A 180 13.10 16.97 -0.97
CA VAL A 180 12.52 18.14 -0.29
C VAL A 180 13.53 18.79 0.65
N GLY A 181 14.29 18.02 1.42
CA GLY A 181 15.37 18.52 2.27
C GLY A 181 16.41 19.31 1.48
N ALA A 182 16.96 18.74 0.40
CA ALA A 182 17.91 19.40 -0.47
C ALA A 182 17.36 20.72 -1.05
N GLU A 183 16.12 20.71 -1.55
CA GLU A 183 15.47 21.90 -2.07
C GLU A 183 15.26 22.97 -0.98
N LEU A 184 14.85 22.57 0.22
CA LEU A 184 14.64 23.47 1.37
C LEU A 184 15.94 24.15 1.81
N PHE A 185 17.03 23.41 1.94
CA PHE A 185 18.31 23.98 2.37
C PHE A 185 18.90 24.91 1.30
N MET A 186 18.67 24.60 0.02
CA MET A 186 19.11 25.43 -1.11
C MET A 186 18.29 26.73 -1.21
N THR A 187 16.96 26.65 -1.18
CA THR A 187 16.08 27.82 -1.35
C THR A 187 15.85 28.60 -0.06
N LYS A 188 16.09 27.95 1.09
CA LYS A 188 15.80 28.45 2.44
C LYS A 188 14.32 28.75 2.69
N GLN A 189 13.43 28.22 1.85
CA GLN A 189 11.99 28.48 1.91
C GLN A 189 11.18 27.23 1.58
N MET A 190 10.09 27.01 2.30
CA MET A 190 9.16 25.93 2.03
C MET A 190 8.19 26.33 0.91
N SER A 191 8.19 25.59 -0.20
CA SER A 191 7.24 25.80 -1.31
C SER A 191 5.99 24.92 -1.16
N THR A 192 4.88 25.32 -1.80
CA THR A 192 3.64 24.53 -1.83
C THR A 192 3.84 23.14 -2.45
N LYS A 193 4.71 23.03 -3.46
CA LYS A 193 5.08 21.76 -4.09
C LYS A 193 5.82 20.83 -3.12
N MET A 194 6.75 21.38 -2.35
CA MET A 194 7.47 20.62 -1.32
C MET A 194 6.52 20.12 -0.23
N MET A 195 5.59 20.97 0.21
CA MET A 195 4.59 20.60 1.22
C MET A 195 3.67 19.46 0.73
N GLY A 196 3.23 19.48 -0.53
CA GLY A 196 2.48 18.38 -1.13
C GLY A 196 3.26 17.06 -1.19
N LYS A 197 4.58 17.11 -1.46
CA LYS A 197 5.46 15.93 -1.41
C LYS A 197 5.63 15.37 0.00
N LEU A 198 5.74 16.24 1.01
CA LEU A 198 5.79 15.81 2.42
C LEU A 198 4.46 15.17 2.84
N GLU A 199 3.32 15.70 2.40
CA GLU A 199 2.00 15.10 2.65
C GLU A 199 1.89 13.69 2.03
N GLU A 200 2.34 13.52 0.78
CA GLU A 200 2.40 12.21 0.10
C GLU A 200 3.29 11.22 0.89
N ALA A 201 4.48 11.65 1.30
CA ALA A 201 5.39 10.85 2.12
C ALA A 201 4.77 10.47 3.49
N SER A 202 4.03 11.39 4.11
CA SER A 202 3.32 11.16 5.38
C SER A 202 2.23 10.08 5.23
N HIS A 203 1.47 10.15 4.13
CA HIS A 203 0.46 9.15 3.78
C HIS A 203 1.10 7.77 3.56
N ALA A 204 2.20 7.70 2.81
CA ALA A 204 2.93 6.46 2.58
C ALA A 204 3.46 5.83 3.88
N LEU A 205 3.98 6.64 4.81
CA LEU A 205 4.40 6.15 6.14
C LEU A 205 3.24 5.58 6.95
N ALA A 206 2.04 6.16 6.86
CA ALA A 206 0.85 5.64 7.51
C ALA A 206 0.40 4.29 6.92
N GLU A 207 0.50 4.12 5.60
CA GLU A 207 0.24 2.84 4.93
C GLU A 207 1.25 1.77 5.34
N VAL A 208 2.55 2.09 5.39
CA VAL A 208 3.59 1.16 5.88
C VAL A 208 3.29 0.67 7.29
N ARG A 209 2.90 1.57 8.21
CA ARG A 209 2.52 1.20 9.59
C ARG A 209 1.32 0.25 9.60
N THR A 210 0.32 0.55 8.79
CA THR A 210 -0.89 -0.28 8.67
C THR A 210 -0.54 -1.67 8.13
N PHE A 211 0.30 -1.75 7.11
CA PHE A 211 0.78 -3.00 6.53
C PHE A 211 1.55 -3.85 7.55
N LEU A 212 2.55 -3.26 8.24
CA LEU A 212 3.31 -3.97 9.28
C LEU A 212 2.41 -4.49 10.42
N SER A 213 1.38 -3.72 10.81
CA SER A 213 0.43 -4.16 11.85
C SER A 213 -0.37 -5.41 11.43
N GLN A 214 -0.68 -5.56 10.13
CA GLN A 214 -1.39 -6.71 9.59
C GLN A 214 -0.48 -7.94 9.48
N THR A 215 0.79 -7.75 9.14
CA THR A 215 1.79 -8.83 9.08
C THR A 215 2.10 -9.39 10.47
N ASN A 216 2.15 -8.54 11.51
CA ASN A 216 2.51 -8.93 12.88
C ASN A 216 1.55 -9.98 13.49
N ASN A 217 0.27 -9.97 13.09
CA ASN A 217 -0.74 -10.89 13.62
C ASN A 217 -0.70 -12.28 12.98
N LYS A 218 0.16 -12.52 11.98
CA LYS A 218 0.16 -13.76 11.18
C LYS A 218 1.44 -14.59 11.26
N SER A 219 2.52 -14.07 11.85
CA SER A 219 3.82 -14.75 11.81
C SER A 219 4.04 -15.65 13.04
N LEU A 220 3.79 -16.94 12.89
CA LEU A 220 4.11 -17.99 13.87
C LEU A 220 5.52 -18.60 13.66
N ALA A 221 6.30 -18.10 12.69
CA ALA A 221 7.58 -18.69 12.27
C ALA A 221 8.65 -17.62 11.91
N ALA A 222 8.77 -16.55 12.70
CA ALA A 222 9.81 -15.54 12.50
C ALA A 222 11.16 -15.99 13.08
N THR A 223 12.25 -15.81 12.32
CA THR A 223 13.61 -15.98 12.84
C THR A 223 14.03 -14.77 13.71
N ASN A 224 15.10 -14.91 14.50
CA ASN A 224 15.65 -13.78 15.25
C ASN A 224 16.11 -12.63 14.31
N GLN A 225 16.62 -12.99 13.13
CA GLN A 225 17.06 -12.06 12.09
C GLN A 225 15.89 -11.28 11.48
N ASP A 226 14.74 -11.93 11.22
CA ASP A 226 13.52 -11.26 10.78
C ASP A 226 13.03 -10.23 11.82
N TYR A 227 13.15 -10.58 13.11
CA TYR A 227 12.77 -9.69 14.19
C TYR A 227 13.68 -8.45 14.25
N GLU A 228 15.00 -8.62 14.17
CA GLU A 228 15.95 -7.49 14.15
C GLU A 228 15.74 -6.58 12.94
N ARG A 229 15.46 -7.19 11.78
CA ARG A 229 15.13 -6.46 10.56
C ARG A 229 13.84 -5.65 10.72
N GLN A 230 12.81 -6.26 11.29
CA GLN A 230 11.54 -5.59 11.58
C GLN A 230 11.73 -4.43 12.58
N VAL A 231 12.48 -4.62 13.65
CA VAL A 231 12.81 -3.57 14.63
C VAL A 231 13.54 -2.41 13.95
N SER A 232 14.51 -2.70 13.08
CA SER A 232 15.22 -1.69 12.30
C SER A 232 14.26 -0.89 11.42
N LEU A 233 13.33 -1.54 10.71
CA LEU A 233 12.34 -0.85 9.87
C LEU A 233 11.35 0.00 10.70
N ILE A 234 10.99 -0.44 11.91
CA ILE A 234 10.18 0.38 12.83
C ILE A 234 10.94 1.65 13.24
N HIS A 235 12.24 1.55 13.53
CA HIS A 235 13.06 2.72 13.81
C HIS A 235 13.16 3.66 12.60
N VAL A 236 13.28 3.12 11.37
CA VAL A 236 13.24 3.92 10.14
C VAL A 236 11.94 4.72 10.05
N ILE A 237 10.79 4.08 10.30
CA ILE A 237 9.47 4.74 10.27
C ILE A 237 9.37 5.87 11.31
N ASP A 238 9.88 5.67 12.53
CA ASP A 238 9.86 6.70 13.57
C ASP A 238 10.76 7.89 13.19
N HIS A 239 12.01 7.62 12.78
CA HIS A 239 12.95 8.67 12.42
C HIS A 239 12.50 9.44 11.17
N LEU A 240 11.93 8.78 10.15
CA LEU A 240 11.35 9.46 8.98
C LEU A 240 10.17 10.34 9.35
N ALA A 241 9.27 9.88 10.21
CA ALA A 241 8.13 10.70 10.64
C ALA A 241 8.58 11.94 11.43
N ARG A 242 9.63 11.82 12.25
CA ARG A 242 10.21 12.97 12.96
C ARG A 242 10.97 13.91 12.03
N LEU A 243 11.67 13.38 11.03
CA LEU A 243 12.34 14.17 9.99
C LEU A 243 11.32 14.97 9.17
N LEU A 244 10.24 14.33 8.75
CA LEU A 244 9.15 14.95 7.99
C LEU A 244 8.54 16.12 8.77
N ARG A 245 8.16 15.91 10.03
CA ARG A 245 7.65 16.99 10.89
C ARG A 245 8.66 18.12 11.07
N ALA A 246 9.94 17.78 11.25
CA ALA A 246 10.97 18.80 11.36
C ALA A 246 11.05 19.65 10.07
N LEU A 247 10.97 19.05 8.88
CA LEU A 247 10.95 19.82 7.63
C LEU A 247 9.70 20.69 7.47
N GLU A 248 8.53 20.22 7.91
CA GLU A 248 7.28 21.01 7.92
C GLU A 248 7.36 22.23 8.85
N GLU A 249 8.06 22.13 9.98
CA GLU A 249 8.30 23.23 10.94
C GLU A 249 9.24 24.35 10.41
N SER A 250 9.75 24.23 9.17
CA SER A 250 10.76 25.12 8.58
C SER A 250 10.39 26.61 8.50
N SER A 251 9.10 26.95 8.51
CA SER A 251 8.61 28.35 8.49
C SER A 251 9.13 29.21 9.65
N SER A 252 9.65 28.59 10.71
CA SER A 252 10.19 29.27 11.89
C SER A 252 11.71 29.48 11.85
N ALA A 253 12.42 28.88 10.89
CA ALA A 253 13.88 28.89 10.83
C ALA A 253 14.43 30.14 10.10
N SER A 254 15.36 30.86 10.73
CA SER A 254 16.03 32.03 10.13
C SER A 254 17.49 31.70 9.80
N PHE A 255 17.76 31.46 8.51
CA PHE A 255 19.10 31.14 8.01
C PHE A 255 20.06 32.34 7.96
N CYS A 256 19.60 33.55 8.28
CA CYS A 256 20.34 34.79 8.01
C CYS A 256 21.41 35.17 9.05
N LYS A 257 21.44 34.54 10.24
CA LYS A 257 22.32 34.93 11.36
C LYS A 257 23.26 33.83 11.85
N LEU A 258 23.49 32.77 11.05
CA LEU A 258 24.35 31.64 11.44
C LEU A 258 25.83 31.96 11.23
N ASN A 259 26.69 31.46 12.15
CA ASN A 259 28.14 31.60 12.02
C ASN A 259 28.71 30.69 10.91
N LYS A 260 29.98 30.91 10.54
CA LYS A 260 30.65 30.17 9.44
C LYS A 260 30.70 28.67 9.67
N GLU A 261 30.94 28.23 10.90
CA GLU A 261 31.03 26.80 11.25
C GLU A 261 29.68 26.09 11.10
N ILE A 262 28.59 26.69 11.59
CA ILE A 262 27.23 26.14 11.43
C ILE A 262 26.85 26.12 9.95
N ASN A 263 27.13 27.19 9.19
CA ASN A 263 26.86 27.22 7.75
C ASN A 263 27.58 26.09 6.99
N ASN A 264 28.79 25.72 7.41
CA ASN A 264 29.52 24.58 6.82
C ASN A 264 28.82 23.25 7.12
N LEU A 265 28.35 23.04 8.35
CA LEU A 265 27.59 21.84 8.71
C LEU A 265 26.21 21.77 8.03
N VAL A 266 25.60 22.93 7.79
CA VAL A 266 24.37 23.04 6.99
C VAL A 266 24.62 22.60 5.55
N ALA A 267 25.70 23.10 4.92
CA ALA A 267 26.06 22.70 3.56
C ALA A 267 26.39 21.20 3.47
N ARG A 268 27.04 20.62 4.49
CA ARG A 268 27.24 19.17 4.58
C ARG A 268 25.92 18.40 4.69
N THR A 269 24.96 18.90 5.47
CA THR A 269 23.62 18.29 5.58
C THR A 269 22.88 18.32 4.24
N GLU A 270 22.95 19.45 3.53
CA GLU A 270 22.40 19.60 2.19
C GLU A 270 23.02 18.60 1.20
N ASN A 271 24.35 18.41 1.26
CA ASN A 271 25.04 17.43 0.43
C ASN A 271 24.57 16.00 0.73
N VAL A 272 24.38 15.63 2.00
CA VAL A 272 23.84 14.30 2.36
C VAL A 272 22.47 14.08 1.71
N PHE A 273 21.60 15.09 1.73
CA PHE A 273 20.30 15.01 1.05
C PHE A 273 20.41 14.85 -0.47
N LYS A 274 21.31 15.61 -1.11
CA LYS A 274 21.52 15.57 -2.56
C LYS A 274 22.09 14.23 -3.03
N GLU A 275 23.03 13.68 -2.30
CA GLU A 275 23.67 12.41 -2.66
C GLU A 275 22.71 11.23 -2.45
N PHE A 276 21.82 11.27 -1.46
CA PHE A 276 20.86 10.17 -1.20
C PHE A 276 20.06 9.75 -2.46
N ASP A 277 19.68 10.70 -3.31
CA ASP A 277 18.91 10.45 -4.54
C ASP A 277 19.74 9.77 -5.66
N ARG A 278 21.07 9.86 -5.60
CA ARG A 278 22.00 9.49 -6.70
C ARG A 278 22.74 8.17 -6.47
N LEU A 279 22.47 7.48 -5.38
CA LEU A 279 23.37 6.42 -4.90
C LEU A 279 23.12 5.04 -5.49
N SER A 280 24.23 4.39 -5.86
CA SER A 280 24.39 2.94 -5.92
C SER A 280 24.63 2.36 -4.51
N ASN A 281 24.51 1.04 -4.34
CA ASN A 281 24.68 0.39 -3.03
C ASN A 281 26.04 0.67 -2.34
N GLU A 282 27.13 0.77 -3.09
CA GLU A 282 28.49 0.96 -2.53
C GLU A 282 28.69 2.36 -1.91
N GLY A 283 28.13 3.41 -2.52
CA GLY A 283 28.26 4.77 -1.97
C GLY A 283 27.33 5.03 -0.77
N PHE A 284 26.37 4.15 -0.49
CA PHE A 284 25.44 4.32 0.62
C PHE A 284 26.12 4.21 1.98
N ILE A 285 27.08 3.28 2.13
CA ILE A 285 27.81 3.09 3.40
C ILE A 285 28.60 4.35 3.76
N GLU A 286 29.36 4.89 2.79
CA GLU A 286 30.14 6.11 2.99
C GLU A 286 29.24 7.30 3.33
N LEU A 287 28.08 7.41 2.66
CA LEU A 287 27.14 8.49 2.95
C LEU A 287 26.56 8.40 4.36
N VAL A 288 26.28 7.19 4.86
CA VAL A 288 25.83 6.98 6.25
C VAL A 288 26.87 7.48 7.25
N GLU A 289 28.15 7.21 7.02
CA GLU A 289 29.25 7.66 7.88
C GLU A 289 29.42 9.19 7.83
N GLN A 290 29.31 9.79 6.65
CA GLN A 290 29.35 11.25 6.49
C GLN A 290 28.17 11.92 7.24
N ALA A 291 26.97 11.35 7.12
CA ALA A 291 25.78 11.81 7.83
C ALA A 291 25.95 11.69 9.36
N GLU A 292 26.53 10.58 9.82
CA GLU A 292 26.84 10.35 11.23
C GLU A 292 27.75 11.42 11.80
N LYS A 293 28.90 11.61 11.15
CA LYS A 293 29.90 12.59 11.56
C LYS A 293 29.32 14.00 11.60
N ASN A 294 28.54 14.36 10.57
CA ASN A 294 27.91 15.68 10.50
C ASN A 294 26.85 15.90 11.60
N ALA A 295 26.03 14.89 11.91
CA ALA A 295 25.05 14.96 12.99
C ALA A 295 25.71 15.12 14.37
N HIS A 296 26.80 14.41 14.63
CA HIS A 296 27.55 14.55 15.89
C HIS A 296 28.19 15.93 16.04
N GLU A 297 28.85 16.43 15.00
CA GLU A 297 29.44 17.78 15.00
C GLU A 297 28.37 18.87 15.17
N MET A 298 27.19 18.72 14.54
CA MET A 298 26.06 19.65 14.72
C MET A 298 25.55 19.65 16.17
N ALA A 299 25.44 18.47 16.80
CA ALA A 299 25.01 18.35 18.18
C ALA A 299 26.00 19.01 19.15
N GLU A 300 27.30 18.84 18.93
CA GLU A 300 28.34 19.54 19.70
C GLU A 300 28.26 21.06 19.53
N MET A 301 28.12 21.51 18.28
CA MET A 301 27.99 22.93 17.95
C MET A 301 26.75 23.55 18.59
N ARG A 302 25.62 22.85 18.63
CA ARG A 302 24.43 23.31 19.35
C ARG A 302 24.69 23.46 20.84
N ARG A 303 25.35 22.49 21.48
CA ARG A 303 25.65 22.54 22.93
C ARG A 303 26.57 23.72 23.27
N LYS A 304 27.63 23.92 22.47
CA LYS A 304 28.59 25.01 22.65
C LYS A 304 27.97 26.38 22.40
N ASN A 305 27.29 26.55 21.26
CA ASN A 305 26.73 27.85 20.87
C ASN A 305 25.56 28.28 21.75
N ARG A 306 24.76 27.37 22.31
CA ARG A 306 23.66 27.75 23.21
C ARG A 306 24.16 28.59 24.37
N LYS A 307 25.25 28.17 25.03
CA LYS A 307 25.84 28.89 26.16
C LYS A 307 26.40 30.24 25.69
N VAL A 308 27.19 30.23 24.61
CA VAL A 308 27.82 31.43 24.06
C VAL A 308 26.80 32.48 23.65
N ILE A 309 25.75 32.10 22.92
CA ILE A 309 24.71 33.02 22.43
C ILE A 309 23.98 33.66 23.62
N ILE A 310 23.59 32.88 24.63
CA ILE A 310 22.90 33.42 25.82
C ILE A 310 23.82 34.41 26.57
N GLU A 311 25.09 34.06 26.79
CA GLU A 311 26.04 34.92 27.49
C GLU A 311 26.33 36.21 26.71
N THR A 312 26.56 36.12 25.39
CA THR A 312 26.78 37.31 24.56
C THR A 312 25.54 38.17 24.40
N THR A 313 24.34 37.61 24.48
CA THR A 313 23.09 38.39 24.42
C THR A 313 22.98 39.35 25.60
N VAL A 314 23.28 38.86 26.80
CA VAL A 314 23.29 39.67 28.03
C VAL A 314 24.39 40.73 27.99
N LEU A 315 25.57 40.41 27.43
CA LEU A 315 26.72 41.31 27.39
C LEU A 315 26.64 42.38 26.29
N SER A 316 25.98 42.08 25.17
CA SER A 316 26.02 42.91 23.95
C SER A 316 24.75 43.75 23.75
N GLN A 317 23.78 43.66 24.67
CA GLN A 317 22.45 44.28 24.56
C GLN A 317 21.74 43.97 23.22
N THR A 318 22.08 42.84 22.59
CA THR A 318 21.34 42.34 21.42
C THR A 318 19.94 41.94 21.84
N ASP A 319 19.00 42.09 20.92
CA ASP A 319 17.62 41.68 21.13
C ASP A 319 17.53 40.20 21.53
N ILE A 320 16.73 39.92 22.57
CA ILE A 320 16.62 38.57 23.15
C ILE A 320 15.91 37.64 22.16
N ASP A 321 14.94 38.17 21.42
CA ASP A 321 14.16 37.39 20.45
C ASP A 321 15.05 36.91 19.30
N ASP A 322 15.97 37.74 18.82
CA ASP A 322 16.98 37.39 17.83
C ASP A 322 17.89 36.23 18.30
N ALA A 323 18.35 36.29 19.55
CA ALA A 323 19.21 35.27 20.12
C ALA A 323 18.50 33.92 20.27
N ILE A 324 17.24 33.95 20.73
CA ILE A 324 16.37 32.77 20.83
C ILE A 324 16.14 32.16 19.44
N GLN A 325 15.88 32.99 18.42
CA GLN A 325 15.64 32.51 17.06
C GLN A 325 16.86 31.78 16.46
N ILE A 326 18.08 32.25 16.74
CA ILE A 326 19.32 31.57 16.33
C ILE A 326 19.42 30.21 17.02
N VAL A 327 19.21 30.13 18.33
CA VAL A 327 19.27 28.86 19.07
C VAL A 327 18.21 27.87 18.56
N HIS A 328 16.99 28.33 18.29
CA HIS A 328 15.93 27.51 17.71
C HIS A 328 16.30 27.01 16.32
N THR A 329 16.87 27.87 15.46
CA THR A 329 17.32 27.48 14.12
C THR A 329 18.41 26.41 14.20
N ILE A 330 19.42 26.57 15.05
CA ILE A 330 20.46 25.56 15.24
C ILE A 330 19.88 24.23 15.73
N HIS A 331 18.95 24.28 16.69
CA HIS A 331 18.28 23.08 17.21
C HIS A 331 17.44 22.38 16.15
N TRP A 332 16.74 23.14 15.32
CA TRP A 332 15.94 22.64 14.21
C TRP A 332 16.83 21.90 13.17
N ILE A 333 17.97 22.47 12.79
CA ILE A 333 18.92 21.84 11.87
C ILE A 333 19.55 20.59 12.49
N ASP A 334 19.91 20.62 13.78
CA ASP A 334 20.40 19.45 14.52
C ASP A 334 19.40 18.29 14.48
N ARG A 335 18.11 18.57 14.72
CA ARG A 335 17.04 17.56 14.62
C ARG A 335 17.00 16.94 13.22
N ILE A 336 17.08 17.75 12.16
CA ILE A 336 17.06 17.26 10.78
C ILE A 336 18.26 16.35 10.50
N ALA A 337 19.48 16.82 10.79
CA ALA A 337 20.69 16.05 10.56
C ALA A 337 20.68 14.73 11.33
N TYR A 338 20.23 14.76 12.59
CA TYR A 338 20.10 13.58 13.44
C TYR A 338 19.09 12.56 12.89
N HIS A 339 17.88 12.99 12.55
CA HIS A 339 16.85 12.07 12.06
C HIS A 339 17.16 11.52 10.67
N LEU A 340 17.83 12.30 9.81
CA LEU A 340 18.35 11.83 8.53
C LEU A 340 19.39 10.71 8.73
N TRP A 341 20.43 10.97 9.53
CA TRP A 341 21.45 9.96 9.83
C TRP A 341 20.85 8.68 10.42
N ARG A 342 19.98 8.80 11.44
CA ARG A 342 19.37 7.63 12.09
C ARG A 342 18.51 6.81 11.14
N THR A 343 17.78 7.47 10.24
CA THR A 343 17.03 6.81 9.17
C THR A 343 17.97 5.97 8.30
N MET A 344 19.04 6.57 7.80
CA MET A 344 20.00 5.90 6.92
C MET A 344 20.71 4.73 7.61
N ARG A 345 21.11 4.91 8.88
CA ARG A 345 21.74 3.86 9.69
C ARG A 345 20.83 2.63 9.84
N HIS A 346 19.56 2.83 10.16
CA HIS A 346 18.63 1.70 10.32
C HIS A 346 18.21 1.08 8.97
N LEU A 347 18.18 1.85 7.88
CA LEU A 347 18.05 1.31 6.53
C LEU A 347 19.22 0.38 6.19
N LYS A 348 20.47 0.78 6.50
CA LYS A 348 21.67 -0.06 6.36
C LYS A 348 21.56 -1.36 7.17
N GLN A 349 21.22 -1.27 8.46
CA GLN A 349 21.05 -2.44 9.33
C GLN A 349 19.96 -3.41 8.82
N SER A 350 18.89 -2.87 8.22
CA SER A 350 17.82 -3.70 7.64
C SER A 350 18.22 -4.48 6.37
N GLN A 351 19.39 -4.19 5.79
CA GLN A 351 19.96 -4.87 4.63
C GLN A 351 21.00 -5.93 5.02
N GLU A 352 21.80 -5.68 6.06
CA GLU A 352 22.88 -6.58 6.51
C GLU A 352 22.33 -7.94 6.98
N GLY A 353 21.10 -7.98 7.49
CA GLY A 353 20.36 -9.22 7.75
C GLY A 353 19.93 -10.02 6.50
N ILE A 354 20.54 -9.81 5.32
CA ILE A 354 20.44 -10.71 4.16
C ILE A 354 21.81 -11.36 3.86
N MET A 355 22.92 -10.67 4.15
CA MET A 355 24.25 -11.14 3.75
C MET A 355 24.74 -12.33 4.57
N GLU A 356 24.28 -12.50 5.81
CA GLU A 356 24.61 -13.69 6.61
C GLU A 356 23.98 -14.99 6.05
N GLU A 357 22.85 -14.92 5.32
CA GLU A 357 22.24 -16.11 4.70
C GLU A 357 22.99 -16.55 3.42
N GLU A 358 23.52 -15.61 2.63
CA GLU A 358 24.31 -15.94 1.43
C GLU A 358 25.68 -16.55 1.77
N GLU A 359 26.32 -16.11 2.86
CA GLU A 359 27.57 -16.73 3.32
C GLU A 359 27.36 -18.16 3.83
N ILE A 360 26.27 -18.43 4.57
CA ILE A 360 25.98 -19.78 5.10
C ILE A 360 25.63 -20.77 3.99
N THR A 361 25.01 -20.31 2.89
CA THR A 361 24.66 -21.19 1.76
C THR A 361 25.86 -21.48 0.84
N SER A 362 26.97 -20.74 0.99
CA SER A 362 28.22 -21.00 0.24
C SER A 362 29.20 -21.95 0.95
N VAL A 363 28.88 -22.35 2.18
CA VAL A 363 29.75 -23.20 3.04
C VAL A 363 29.10 -24.56 3.37
N ILE A 364 27.95 -24.88 2.77
CA ILE A 364 27.31 -26.21 2.78
C ILE A 364 27.19 -26.69 1.35
#